data_AF-A0A955FF55-F1
#
_entry.id   AF-A0A955FF55-F1
#
_cell.length_a   1.000
_cell.length_b   1.000
_cell.length_c   1.000
_cell.angle_alpha   90.00
_cell.angle_beta   90.00
_cell.angle_gamma   90.00
#
_symmetry.space_group_name_H-M   'P 1'
#
loop_
_entity.id
_entity.type
_entity.pdbx_description
1 polymer ?
#
loop_
_entity_poly.entity_id
_entity_poly.type
_entity_poly.pdbx_seq_one_letter_code
_entity_poly.pdbx_strand_id
1 'polypeptide(L)'
;GDFRLLDKRVVESIKQFRESQRNAKAIFSQVGFNKKEILYDRDPRAAGETKWSYVKLLDLAISGITSFTTAPLRVASVLGIVISLVSFVYILYLLVRPLFGVSTGEGYSSLMAVILFMGGVQLLSLGIIGEYIGRIFNETKKRPLYLVEEYHSHKKAKK
;
A
#
# COMPACT_ATOMS: atom_id res chain seq x y z
N GLY A 1 -5.60 -11.57 -16.71
CA GLY A 1 -5.39 -12.80 -15.90
C GLY A 1 -3.96 -13.28 -16.04
N ASP A 2 -3.58 -14.37 -15.38
CA ASP A 2 -2.20 -14.91 -15.47
C ASP A 2 -1.88 -15.45 -16.87
N PHE A 3 -2.89 -15.94 -17.58
CA PHE A 3 -2.79 -16.29 -19.00
C PHE A 3 -2.82 -15.02 -19.86
N ARG A 4 -1.74 -14.79 -20.64
CA ARG A 4 -1.55 -13.58 -21.46
C ARG A 4 -0.50 -13.78 -22.55
N LEU A 5 -0.62 -13.02 -23.63
CA LEU A 5 0.40 -12.86 -24.65
C LEU A 5 1.06 -11.49 -24.50
N LEU A 6 2.39 -11.44 -24.53
CA LEU A 6 3.17 -10.22 -24.38
C LEU A 6 4.09 -10.04 -25.58
N ASP A 7 4.06 -8.85 -26.19
CA ASP A 7 5.03 -8.46 -27.20
C ASP A 7 6.43 -8.33 -26.56
N LYS A 8 7.47 -8.58 -27.36
CA LYS A 8 8.88 -8.39 -26.96
C LYS A 8 9.11 -7.01 -26.35
N ARG A 9 8.53 -5.95 -26.91
CA ARG A 9 8.67 -4.58 -26.37
C ARG A 9 8.18 -4.47 -24.92
N VAL A 10 7.05 -5.12 -24.61
CA VAL A 10 6.48 -5.13 -23.25
C VAL A 10 7.41 -5.88 -22.29
N VAL A 11 7.93 -7.04 -22.72
CA VAL A 11 8.85 -7.84 -21.92
C VAL A 11 10.14 -7.08 -21.60
N GLU A 12 10.73 -6.40 -22.59
CA GLU A 12 11.94 -5.60 -22.37
C GLU A 12 11.71 -4.41 -21.42
N SER A 13 10.55 -3.74 -21.49
CA SER A 13 10.20 -2.70 -20.52
C SER A 13 10.07 -3.25 -19.09
N ILE A 14 9.38 -4.37 -18.91
CA ILE A 14 9.20 -4.98 -17.57
C ILE A 14 10.54 -5.44 -16.98
N LYS A 15 11.49 -5.90 -17.81
CA LYS A 15 12.84 -6.28 -17.35
C LYS A 15 13.61 -5.12 -16.69
N GLN A 16 13.24 -3.87 -16.95
CA GLN A 16 13.86 -2.71 -16.32
C GLN A 16 13.39 -2.49 -14.88
N PHE A 17 12.25 -3.08 -14.48
CA PHE A 17 11.66 -2.88 -13.16
C PHE A 17 12.48 -3.65 -12.13
N ARG A 18 13.05 -2.92 -11.18
CA ARG A 18 13.91 -3.44 -10.09
C ARG A 18 13.16 -3.67 -8.78
N GLU A 19 11.85 -3.45 -8.77
CA GLU A 19 10.98 -3.61 -7.61
C GLU A 19 11.15 -4.98 -6.95
N SER A 20 11.44 -4.95 -5.65
CA SER A 20 11.61 -6.15 -4.81
C SER A 20 10.25 -6.78 -4.48
N GLN A 21 9.22 -5.95 -4.26
CA GLN A 21 7.86 -6.38 -3.97
C GLN A 21 7.01 -6.43 -5.25
N ARG A 22 7.17 -7.49 -6.04
CA ARG A 22 6.49 -7.61 -7.34
C ARG A 22 5.03 -8.00 -7.22
N ASN A 23 4.14 -7.05 -7.48
CA ASN A 23 2.75 -7.36 -7.84
C ASN A 23 2.61 -7.39 -9.35
N ALA A 24 2.67 -8.60 -9.93
CA ALA A 24 2.59 -8.78 -11.37
C ALA A 24 1.34 -8.10 -11.97
N LYS A 25 0.18 -8.19 -11.30
CA LYS A 25 -1.07 -7.57 -11.78
C LYS A 25 -0.93 -6.05 -11.92
N ALA A 26 -0.33 -5.39 -10.92
CA ALA A 26 -0.11 -3.96 -10.93
C ALA A 26 0.96 -3.55 -11.97
N ILE A 27 2.09 -4.27 -12.04
CA ILE A 27 3.16 -4.02 -13.03
C ILE A 27 2.57 -4.04 -14.45
N PHE A 28 1.80 -5.08 -14.80
CA PHE A 28 1.18 -5.18 -16.12
C PHE A 28 0.15 -4.08 -16.40
N SER A 29 -0.49 -3.55 -15.36
CA SER A 29 -1.38 -2.40 -15.51
C SER A 29 -0.58 -1.12 -15.80
N GLN A 30 0.53 -0.92 -15.09
CA GLN A 30 1.34 0.30 -15.14
C GLN A 30 2.12 0.50 -16.43
N VAL A 31 2.53 -0.58 -17.13
CA VAL A 31 3.35 -0.44 -18.35
C VAL A 31 2.65 0.33 -19.49
N GLY A 32 1.34 0.55 -19.41
CA GLY A 32 0.63 1.51 -20.27
C GLY A 32 0.48 1.14 -21.76
N PHE A 33 0.99 -0.01 -22.19
CA PHE A 33 0.82 -0.50 -23.56
C PHE A 33 -0.63 -0.83 -23.92
N ASN A 34 -0.90 -0.97 -25.22
CA ASN A 34 -2.20 -1.41 -25.73
C ASN A 34 -2.59 -2.78 -25.17
N LYS A 35 -3.81 -2.87 -24.64
CA LYS A 35 -4.35 -4.08 -24.02
C LYS A 35 -5.63 -4.46 -24.75
N LYS A 36 -5.79 -5.73 -25.06
CA LYS A 36 -7.04 -6.31 -25.54
C LYS A 36 -7.37 -7.52 -24.67
N GLU A 37 -8.57 -7.53 -24.12
CA GLU A 37 -9.09 -8.69 -23.40
C GLU A 37 -9.81 -9.63 -24.36
N ILE A 38 -9.65 -10.92 -24.13
CA ILE A 38 -10.38 -11.97 -24.82
C ILE A 38 -11.14 -12.71 -23.73
N LEU A 39 -12.45 -12.54 -23.74
CA LEU A 39 -13.34 -13.24 -22.84
C LEU A 39 -13.49 -14.67 -23.35
N TYR A 40 -13.39 -15.61 -22.43
CA TYR A 40 -13.63 -17.02 -22.68
C TYR A 40 -14.32 -17.61 -21.46
N ASP A 41 -15.21 -18.57 -21.70
CA ASP A 41 -15.81 -19.31 -20.61
C ASP A 41 -14.83 -20.39 -20.15
N ARG A 42 -14.68 -20.54 -18.84
CA ARG A 42 -13.72 -21.47 -18.25
C ARG A 42 -14.48 -22.48 -17.42
N ASP A 43 -14.35 -23.75 -17.81
CA ASP A 43 -14.93 -24.83 -17.03
C ASP A 43 -14.45 -24.79 -15.56
N PRO A 44 -15.33 -25.19 -14.62
CA PRO A 44 -14.96 -25.38 -13.23
C PRO A 44 -13.72 -26.26 -13.12
N ARG A 45 -12.85 -26.01 -12.12
CA ARG A 45 -11.63 -26.80 -11.96
C ARG A 45 -12.01 -28.27 -11.74
N ALA A 46 -11.40 -29.16 -12.52
CA ALA A 46 -11.59 -30.60 -12.39
C ALA A 46 -11.13 -31.16 -11.03
N ALA A 47 -10.15 -30.51 -10.38
CA ALA A 47 -9.68 -30.86 -9.04
C ALA A 47 -8.97 -29.69 -8.34
N GLY A 48 -8.90 -29.78 -7.01
CA GLY A 48 -8.14 -28.88 -6.14
C GLY A 48 -8.93 -27.67 -5.62
N GLU A 49 -8.50 -27.14 -4.48
CA GLU A 49 -9.15 -25.98 -3.87
C GLU A 49 -8.67 -24.64 -4.46
N THR A 50 -9.49 -23.61 -4.29
CA THR A 50 -9.08 -22.25 -4.63
C THR A 50 -7.91 -21.80 -3.77
N LYS A 51 -6.78 -21.46 -4.40
CA LYS A 51 -5.66 -20.80 -3.71
C LYS A 51 -6.01 -19.37 -3.26
N TRP A 52 -7.10 -18.82 -3.79
CA TRP A 52 -7.62 -17.49 -3.48
C TRP A 52 -8.67 -17.58 -2.38
N SER A 53 -8.30 -17.14 -1.18
CA SER A 53 -9.25 -16.79 -0.12
C SER A 53 -9.53 -15.29 -0.18
N TYR A 54 -10.70 -14.87 0.31
CA TYR A 54 -11.04 -13.45 0.43
C TYR A 54 -9.98 -12.65 1.21
N VAL A 55 -9.40 -13.25 2.27
CA VAL A 55 -8.32 -12.64 3.05
C VAL A 55 -7.07 -12.37 2.20
N LYS A 56 -6.66 -13.34 1.36
CA LYS A 56 -5.52 -13.16 0.45
C LYS A 56 -5.79 -12.13 -0.65
N LEU A 57 -7.05 -11.96 -1.06
CA LEU A 57 -7.43 -10.93 -2.01
C LEU A 57 -7.37 -9.54 -1.38
N LEU A 58 -7.79 -9.39 -0.12
CA LEU A 58 -7.65 -8.15 0.63
C LEU A 58 -6.19 -7.78 0.84
N ASP A 59 -5.36 -8.74 1.25
CA ASP A 59 -3.91 -8.52 1.40
C ASP A 59 -3.25 -8.11 0.08
N LEU A 60 -3.63 -8.74 -1.04
CA LEU A 60 -3.17 -8.35 -2.36
C LEU A 60 -3.61 -6.92 -2.73
N ALA A 61 -4.82 -6.51 -2.38
CA ALA A 61 -5.32 -5.17 -2.64
C ALA A 61 -4.59 -4.13 -1.79
N ILE A 62 -4.40 -4.39 -0.50
CA ILE A 62 -3.64 -3.52 0.42
C ILE A 62 -2.20 -3.38 -0.06
N SER A 63 -1.54 -4.49 -0.39
CA SER A 63 -0.19 -4.51 -0.94
C SER A 63 -0.11 -3.76 -2.29
N GLY A 64 -1.14 -3.88 -3.14
CA GLY A 64 -1.22 -3.13 -4.39
C GLY A 64 -1.36 -1.62 -4.19
N ILE A 65 -2.21 -1.18 -3.26
CA ILE A 65 -2.38 0.25 -2.97
C ILE A 65 -1.08 0.81 -2.38
N THR A 66 -0.54 0.16 -1.36
CA THR A 66 0.67 0.65 -0.66
C THR A 66 1.96 0.59 -1.49
N SER A 67 2.10 -0.35 -2.42
CA SER A 67 3.26 -0.42 -3.33
C SER A 67 3.21 0.62 -4.45
N PHE A 68 2.02 0.92 -4.98
CA PHE A 68 1.87 1.68 -6.23
C PHE A 68 1.27 3.07 -6.04
N THR A 69 0.85 3.44 -4.83
CA THR A 69 0.38 4.79 -4.51
C THR A 69 0.81 5.26 -3.12
N THR A 70 0.99 6.56 -2.97
CA THR A 70 1.19 7.24 -1.69
C THR A 70 -0.14 7.71 -1.07
N ALA A 71 -1.28 7.32 -1.65
CA ALA A 71 -2.60 7.75 -1.19
C ALA A 71 -2.87 7.45 0.30
N PRO A 72 -2.60 6.26 0.85
CA PRO A 72 -2.76 6.01 2.29
C PRO A 72 -1.94 6.95 3.17
N LEU A 73 -0.69 7.22 2.79
CA LEU A 73 0.18 8.16 3.50
C LEU A 73 -0.40 9.57 3.45
N ARG A 74 -0.88 10.00 2.28
CA ARG A 74 -1.48 11.33 2.09
C ARG A 74 -2.77 11.51 2.86
N VAL A 75 -3.63 10.49 2.92
CA VAL A 75 -4.86 10.50 3.73
C VAL A 75 -4.51 10.65 5.21
N ALA A 76 -3.53 9.89 5.71
CA ALA A 76 -3.07 10.00 7.09
C ALA A 76 -2.54 11.41 7.41
N SER A 77 -1.75 12.00 6.51
CA SER A 77 -1.25 13.37 6.68
C SER A 77 -2.37 14.41 6.69
N VAL A 78 -3.35 14.31 5.78
CA VAL A 78 -4.48 15.24 5.73
C VAL A 78 -5.34 15.12 6.98
N LEU A 79 -5.66 13.89 7.43
CA LEU A 79 -6.39 13.67 8.68
C LEU A 79 -5.62 14.24 9.88
N GLY A 80 -4.30 14.04 9.93
CA GLY A 80 -3.45 14.62 10.97
C GLY A 80 -3.52 16.14 11.00
N ILE A 81 -3.50 16.80 9.84
CA ILE A 81 -3.63 18.26 9.73
C ILE A 81 -5.00 18.73 10.22
N VAL A 82 -6.09 18.08 9.77
CA VAL A 82 -7.46 18.44 10.18
C VAL A 82 -7.62 18.29 11.69
N ILE A 83 -7.18 17.17 12.26
CA ILE A 83 -7.26 16.92 13.70
C ILE A 83 -6.41 17.92 14.49
N SER A 84 -5.20 18.24 14.02
CA SER A 84 -4.35 19.26 14.65
C SER A 84 -5.01 20.63 14.67
N LEU A 85 -5.64 21.04 13.56
CA LEU A 85 -6.32 22.33 13.46
C LEU A 85 -7.56 22.39 14.37
N VAL A 86 -8.37 21.33 14.42
CA VAL A 86 -9.51 21.24 15.34
C VAL A 86 -9.04 21.29 16.80
N SER A 87 -8.02 20.52 17.15
CA SER A 87 -7.44 20.53 18.50
C SER A 87 -6.87 21.89 18.88
N PHE A 88 -6.21 22.59 17.95
CA PHE A 88 -5.68 23.92 18.19
C PHE A 88 -6.78 24.95 18.48
N VAL A 89 -7.86 24.95 17.69
CA VAL A 89 -9.03 25.82 17.93
C VAL A 89 -9.68 25.49 19.27
N TYR A 90 -9.81 24.20 19.61
CA TYR A 90 -10.39 23.77 20.88
C TYR A 90 -9.55 24.20 22.08
N ILE A 91 -8.21 24.13 21.98
CA ILE A 91 -7.30 24.64 23.02
C ILE A 91 -7.48 26.15 23.20
N LEU A 92 -7.56 26.93 22.12
CA LEU A 92 -7.82 28.37 22.21
C LEU A 92 -9.15 28.67 22.90
N TYR A 93 -10.20 27.93 22.56
CA TYR A 93 -11.50 28.04 23.23
C TYR A 93 -11.40 27.75 24.74
N LEU A 94 -10.69 26.68 25.14
CA LEU A 94 -10.49 26.34 26.54
C LEU A 94 -9.69 27.39 27.33
N LEU A 95 -8.75 28.09 26.67
CA LEU A 95 -7.97 29.17 27.27
C LEU A 95 -8.76 30.48 27.41
N VAL A 96 -9.64 30.76 26.46
CA VAL A 96 -10.39 32.02 26.40
C VAL A 96 -11.66 31.98 27.25
N ARG A 97 -12.36 30.84 27.32
CA ARG A 97 -13.62 30.71 28.08
C ARG A 97 -13.54 31.13 29.57
N PRO A 98 -12.44 30.92 30.33
CA PRO A 98 -12.38 31.29 31.75
C PRO A 98 -12.28 32.82 31.92
N LEU A 99 -11.76 33.54 30.93
CA LEU A 99 -11.69 35.01 30.95
C LEU A 99 -13.09 35.66 30.90
N PHE A 100 -14.09 34.92 30.42
CA PHE A 100 -15.49 35.34 30.37
C PHE A 100 -16.33 34.80 31.55
N GLY A 101 -15.70 34.25 32.59
CA GLY A 101 -16.38 33.78 33.80
C GLY A 101 -17.12 32.43 33.64
N VAL A 102 -16.87 31.68 32.56
CA VAL A 102 -17.43 30.33 32.38
C VAL A 102 -16.71 29.34 33.30
N SER A 103 -17.47 28.63 34.15
CA SER A 103 -16.88 27.67 35.09
C SER A 103 -16.19 26.52 34.35
N THR A 104 -14.97 26.20 34.80
CA THR A 104 -14.22 25.07 34.30
C THR A 104 -14.58 23.89 35.21
N GLY A 105 -15.63 23.14 34.87
CA GLY A 105 -15.98 21.89 35.58
C GLY A 105 -14.86 20.85 35.51
N GLU A 106 -15.09 19.63 36.02
CA GLU A 106 -14.09 18.55 36.03
C GLU A 106 -13.69 18.15 34.59
N GLY A 107 -12.60 18.74 34.10
CA GLY A 107 -12.09 18.56 32.73
C GLY A 107 -11.52 17.17 32.46
N TYR A 108 -11.48 16.28 33.45
CA TYR A 108 -10.82 14.98 33.40
C TYR A 108 -11.31 14.09 32.25
N SER A 109 -12.62 13.89 32.10
CA SER A 109 -13.18 13.03 31.04
C SER A 109 -12.88 13.57 29.64
N SER A 110 -13.00 14.90 29.43
CA SER A 110 -12.68 15.53 28.15
C SER A 110 -11.19 15.50 27.84
N LEU A 111 -10.33 15.69 28.85
CA LEU A 111 -8.88 15.65 28.72
C LEU A 111 -8.41 14.24 28.37
N MET A 112 -8.94 13.23 29.08
CA MET A 112 -8.61 11.82 28.85
C MET A 112 -9.05 11.37 27.45
N ALA A 113 -10.24 11.78 26.99
CA ALA A 113 -10.71 11.49 25.64
C ALA A 113 -9.82 12.10 24.55
N VAL A 114 -9.39 13.36 24.70
CA VAL A 114 -8.48 14.03 23.75
C VAL A 114 -7.11 13.34 23.73
N ILE A 115 -6.55 12.99 24.89
CA ILE A 115 -5.26 12.30 24.99
C ILE A 115 -5.33 10.93 24.30
N LEU A 116 -6.34 10.12 24.60
CA LEU A 116 -6.51 8.80 23.99
C LEU A 116 -6.73 8.90 22.47
N PHE A 117 -7.54 9.87 22.02
CA PHE A 117 -7.78 10.10 20.61
C PHE A 117 -6.50 10.52 19.87
N MET A 118 -5.77 11.50 20.40
CA MET A 118 -4.50 11.94 19.82
C MET A 118 -3.46 10.82 19.82
N GLY A 119 -3.36 10.05 20.90
CA GLY A 119 -2.47 8.89 20.99
C GLY A 119 -2.81 7.82 19.94
N GLY A 120 -4.09 7.50 19.77
CA GLY A 120 -4.54 6.56 18.73
C GLY A 120 -4.22 7.02 17.31
N VAL A 121 -4.45 8.31 17.00
CA VAL A 121 -4.14 8.90 15.69
C VAL A 121 -2.64 8.93 15.42
N GLN A 122 -1.82 9.23 16.43
CA GLN A 122 -0.36 9.20 16.32
C GLN A 122 0.16 7.79 16.05
N LEU A 123 -0.32 6.78 16.79
CA LEU A 123 0.04 5.38 16.57
C LEU A 123 -0.37 4.89 15.19
N LEU A 124 -1.56 5.26 14.72
CA LEU A 124 -2.01 4.95 13.36
C LEU A 124 -1.09 5.59 12.31
N SER A 125 -0.78 6.87 12.48
CA SER A 125 0.12 7.61 11.58
C SER A 125 1.52 6.99 11.54
N LEU A 126 2.07 6.63 12.70
CA LEU A 126 3.35 5.93 12.80
C LEU A 126 3.32 4.55 12.16
N GLY A 127 2.22 3.80 12.31
CA GLY A 127 2.02 2.52 11.64
C GLY A 127 2.07 2.65 10.11
N ILE A 128 1.39 3.66 9.56
CA ILE A 128 1.43 3.95 8.11
C ILE A 128 2.86 4.33 7.71
N ILE A 129 3.51 5.25 8.41
CA ILE A 129 4.91 5.64 8.12
C ILE A 129 5.83 4.41 8.17
N GLY A 130 5.70 3.55 9.17
CA GLY A 130 6.48 2.32 9.34
C GLY A 130 6.33 1.36 8.16
N GLU A 131 5.12 1.21 7.62
CA GLU A 131 4.87 0.39 6.42
C GLU A 131 5.64 0.92 5.20
N TYR A 132 5.63 2.24 4.96
CA TYR A 132 6.38 2.84 3.86
C TYR A 132 7.90 2.77 4.09
N ILE A 133 8.37 2.99 5.32
CA ILE A 133 9.79 2.84 5.68
C ILE A 133 10.25 1.40 5.44
N GLY A 134 9.45 0.41 5.85
CA GLY A 134 9.74 -1.01 5.62
C GLY A 134 9.86 -1.34 4.12
N ARG A 135 9.03 -0.73 3.28
CA ARG A 135 9.09 -0.87 1.81
C ARG A 135 10.35 -0.23 1.24
N ILE A 136 10.68 0.99 1.66
CA ILE A 136 11.93 1.68 1.27
C ILE A 136 13.14 0.85 1.72
N PHE A 137 13.12 0.30 2.93
CA PHE A 137 14.19 -0.57 3.43
C PHE A 137 14.35 -1.83 2.57
N ASN A 138 13.25 -2.47 2.15
CA ASN A 138 13.32 -3.63 1.28
C ASN A 138 13.86 -3.28 -0.11
N GLU A 139 13.49 -2.13 -0.66
CA GLU A 139 13.94 -1.70 -1.99
C GLU A 139 15.41 -1.23 -1.98
N THR A 140 15.87 -0.57 -0.91
CA THR A 140 17.25 -0.09 -0.78
C THR A 140 18.27 -1.22 -0.61
N LYS A 141 17.87 -2.39 -0.09
CA LYS A 141 18.72 -3.58 0.00
C LYS A 141 19.22 -4.07 -1.36
N LYS A 142 18.49 -3.80 -2.45
CA LYS A 142 18.82 -4.24 -3.82
C LYS A 142 19.21 -5.73 -3.92
N ARG A 143 18.56 -6.59 -3.12
CA ARG A 143 18.81 -8.03 -3.15
C ARG A 143 18.29 -8.62 -4.47
N PRO A 144 19.05 -9.50 -5.14
CA PRO A 144 18.55 -10.17 -6.33
C PRO A 144 17.34 -11.03 -5.96
N LEU A 145 16.33 -11.05 -6.84
CA LEU A 145 15.08 -11.79 -6.63
C LEU A 145 15.29 -13.31 -6.54
N TYR A 146 16.29 -13.80 -7.25
CA TYR A 146 16.69 -15.20 -7.27
C TYR A 146 18.18 -15.28 -7.63
N LEU A 147 18.80 -16.38 -7.22
CA LEU A 147 20.13 -16.77 -7.68
C LEU A 147 19.95 -17.99 -8.57
N VAL A 148 20.67 -18.03 -9.68
CA VAL A 148 20.65 -19.18 -10.60
C VAL A 148 21.72 -20.15 -10.13
N GLU A 149 21.32 -21.37 -9.80
CA GLU A 149 22.25 -22.43 -9.41
C GLU A 149 22.91 -23.04 -10.64
N GLU A 150 22.12 -23.43 -11.65
CA GLU A 150 22.61 -24.03 -12.88
C GLU A 150 21.83 -23.52 -14.10
N TYR A 151 22.51 -23.35 -15.24
CA TYR A 151 21.90 -22.90 -16.49
C TYR A 151 22.20 -23.87 -17.64
N HIS A 152 21.21 -24.69 -18.00
CA HIS A 152 21.31 -25.58 -19.15
C HIS A 152 20.85 -24.86 -20.43
N SER A 153 21.80 -24.38 -21.22
CA SER A 153 21.51 -23.83 -22.54
C SER A 153 21.54 -24.92 -23.60
N HIS A 154 20.39 -25.23 -24.22
CA HIS A 154 20.41 -25.87 -25.54
C HIS A 154 20.97 -24.86 -26.55
N LYS A 155 22.23 -25.02 -26.96
CA LYS A 155 22.76 -24.27 -28.11
C LYS A 155 21.87 -24.58 -29.31
N LYS A 156 21.13 -23.58 -29.82
CA LYS A 156 20.57 -23.65 -31.16
C LYS A 156 21.72 -23.95 -32.11
N ALA A 157 21.62 -25.07 -32.84
CA ALA A 157 22.51 -25.33 -33.97
C ALA A 157 22.52 -24.08 -34.84
N LYS A 158 23.71 -23.49 -35.03
CA LYS A 158 23.90 -22.45 -36.05
C LYS A 158 23.46 -23.08 -37.37
N LYS A 159 22.40 -22.55 -37.96
CA LYS A 159 22.15 -22.71 -39.40
C LYS A 159 23.13 -21.82 -40.15
#